data_AF-A0A2J7Q9P2-F1
#
_entry.id   AF-A0A2J7Q9P2-F1
#
_cell.length_a   1.000
_cell.length_b   1.000
_cell.length_c   1.000
_cell.angle_alpha   90.00
_cell.angle_beta   90.00
_cell.angle_gamma   90.00
#
_symmetry.space_group_name_H-M   'P 1'
#
loop_
_entity.id
_entity.type
_entity.pdbx_description
1 polymer ?
#
loop_
_entity_poly.entity_id
_entity_poly.type
_entity_poly.pdbx_seq_one_letter_code
_entity_poly.pdbx_strand_id
1 'polypeptide(L)'
;MAAEYALELDKAISQGNIEVPLKGVALGDSWVSPIDSVLTWAPFLLQLGFVDTEGYRTIDTYAQQTKAALDAGNYELATDLWSTTEMIILSVTSGIDFYNVLFPVPGKSRSQPITSRKDFLGKMLLRDSSLDHFMNTFVKEALAIPENVTWGGQSDNVFSSLSEDFMKPVTSVVEQLLKETNLTVCVFTGQLDLIVDTPGTLIWAERLQWSGAQQWLSAERSSVVIDGIIEGYKKTYRNFHFYWLLRSGHMVPTDNPAGALRLLQEITGYV
;
A
#
# COMPACT_ATOMS: atom_id res chain seq x y z
N MET A 1 2.72 3.20 -10.64
CA MET A 1 1.71 2.67 -9.68
C MET A 1 0.41 2.34 -10.42
N ALA A 2 -0.50 1.53 -9.86
CA ALA A 2 -1.80 1.18 -10.47
C ALA A 2 -2.62 2.39 -10.95
N ALA A 3 -2.60 3.50 -10.20
CA ALA A 3 -3.27 4.75 -10.61
C ALA A 3 -2.70 5.33 -11.93
N GLU A 4 -1.37 5.38 -12.06
CA GLU A 4 -0.71 5.85 -13.29
C GLU A 4 -0.99 4.92 -14.47
N TYR A 5 -0.95 3.60 -14.26
CA TYR A 5 -1.29 2.64 -15.30
C TYR A 5 -2.73 2.81 -15.78
N ALA A 6 -3.68 3.04 -14.88
CA ALA A 6 -5.07 3.28 -15.25
C ALA A 6 -5.22 4.57 -16.07
N LEU A 7 -4.52 5.65 -15.69
CA LEU A 7 -4.57 6.92 -16.39
C LEU A 7 -3.95 6.82 -17.79
N GLU A 8 -2.78 6.18 -17.92
CA GLU A 8 -2.13 5.99 -19.22
C GLU A 8 -2.90 5.01 -20.12
N LEU A 9 -3.54 3.98 -19.54
CA LEU A 9 -4.41 3.07 -20.28
C LEU A 9 -5.66 3.79 -20.81
N ASP A 10 -6.30 4.63 -20.00
CA ASP A 10 -7.45 5.44 -20.42
C ASP A 10 -7.10 6.40 -21.57
N LYS A 11 -5.91 7.04 -21.49
CA LYS A 11 -5.37 7.86 -22.60
C LYS A 11 -5.15 7.03 -23.87
N ALA A 12 -4.53 5.87 -23.76
CA ALA A 12 -4.28 4.98 -24.89
C ALA A 12 -5.59 4.50 -25.55
N ILE A 13 -6.62 4.20 -24.74
CA ILE A 13 -7.96 3.86 -25.23
C ILE A 13 -8.59 5.04 -25.95
N SER A 14 -8.54 6.23 -25.37
CA SER A 14 -9.10 7.46 -25.95
C SER A 14 -8.43 7.83 -27.29
N GLN A 15 -7.17 7.43 -27.49
CA GLN A 15 -6.42 7.63 -28.73
C GLN A 15 -6.63 6.50 -29.76
N GLY A 16 -7.36 5.43 -29.41
CA GLY A 16 -7.56 4.27 -30.29
C GLY A 16 -6.34 3.35 -30.41
N ASN A 17 -5.34 3.48 -29.53
CA ASN A 17 -4.15 2.62 -29.52
C ASN A 17 -4.42 1.25 -28.90
N ILE A 18 -5.42 1.16 -28.01
CA ILE A 18 -5.82 -0.05 -27.29
C ILE A 18 -7.35 -0.11 -27.25
N GLU A 19 -7.93 -1.28 -27.51
CA GLU A 19 -9.38 -1.49 -27.41
C GLU A 19 -9.71 -2.38 -26.20
N VAL A 20 -10.04 -1.75 -25.07
CA VAL A 20 -10.44 -2.43 -23.82
C VAL A 20 -11.59 -1.64 -23.17
N PRO A 21 -12.64 -2.30 -22.66
CA PRO A 21 -13.74 -1.62 -21.98
C PRO A 21 -13.38 -1.29 -20.51
N LEU A 22 -12.35 -0.44 -20.28
CA LEU A 22 -11.92 -0.06 -18.94
C LEU A 22 -13.05 0.65 -18.18
N LYS A 23 -13.37 0.17 -16.96
CA LYS A 23 -14.46 0.70 -16.12
C LYS A 23 -14.00 1.34 -14.81
N GLY A 24 -12.81 1.01 -14.36
CA GLY A 24 -12.31 1.51 -13.09
C GLY A 24 -10.93 1.00 -12.75
N VAL A 25 -10.44 1.48 -11.62
CA VAL A 25 -9.18 1.06 -10.98
C VAL A 25 -9.44 0.88 -9.49
N ALA A 26 -8.88 -0.19 -8.92
CA ALA A 26 -8.89 -0.44 -7.49
C ALA A 26 -7.46 -0.28 -6.94
N LEU A 27 -7.33 0.55 -5.91
CA LEU A 27 -6.10 0.95 -5.24
C LEU A 27 -6.13 0.35 -3.83
N GLY A 28 -5.70 -0.90 -3.73
CA GLY A 28 -5.54 -1.60 -2.44
C GLY A 28 -4.23 -1.22 -1.80
N ASP A 29 -4.26 -0.76 -0.55
CA ASP A 29 -3.08 -0.45 0.26
C ASP A 29 -1.97 0.23 -0.56
N SER A 30 -2.36 1.24 -1.33
CA SER A 30 -1.54 1.80 -2.41
C SER A 30 -0.70 2.97 -1.91
N TRP A 31 0.59 2.94 -2.24
CA TRP A 31 1.63 3.91 -1.82
C TRP A 31 1.49 5.32 -2.43
N VAL A 32 0.30 5.92 -2.40
CA VAL A 32 -0.07 7.16 -3.11
C VAL A 32 0.50 8.42 -2.47
N SER A 33 0.46 8.50 -1.13
CA SER A 33 1.06 9.59 -0.36
C SER A 33 1.98 8.99 0.70
N PRO A 34 3.21 8.62 0.34
CA PRO A 34 4.15 7.90 1.21
C PRO A 34 4.31 8.56 2.57
N ILE A 35 4.45 9.89 2.56
CA ILE A 35 4.70 10.65 3.78
C ILE A 35 3.52 10.69 4.74
N ASP A 36 2.28 10.63 4.25
CA ASP A 36 1.12 10.58 5.13
C ASP A 36 1.10 9.27 5.94
N SER A 37 1.51 8.13 5.34
CA SER A 37 1.69 6.87 6.07
C SER A 37 2.85 6.92 7.06
N VAL A 38 4.01 7.41 6.64
CA VAL A 38 5.19 7.54 7.54
C VAL A 38 4.88 8.36 8.80
N LEU A 39 4.13 9.45 8.65
CA LEU A 39 3.73 10.31 9.77
C LEU A 39 2.63 9.70 10.65
N THR A 40 1.93 8.67 10.18
CA THR A 40 0.84 8.02 10.92
C THR A 40 1.19 6.67 11.53
N TRP A 41 2.36 6.10 11.20
CA TRP A 41 2.86 4.88 11.83
C TRP A 41 2.95 4.95 13.37
N ALA A 42 3.50 6.04 13.92
CA ALA A 42 3.61 6.21 15.37
C ALA A 42 2.24 6.22 16.08
N PRO A 43 1.26 7.08 15.69
CA PRO A 43 -0.06 7.07 16.32
C PRO A 43 -0.82 5.76 16.08
N PHE A 44 -0.69 5.15 14.91
CA PHE A 44 -1.30 3.86 14.60
C PHE A 44 -0.81 2.74 15.53
N LEU A 45 0.51 2.59 15.67
CA LEU A 45 1.12 1.58 16.53
C LEU A 45 0.81 1.82 18.01
N LEU A 46 0.77 3.08 18.45
CA LEU A 46 0.38 3.44 19.82
C LEU A 46 -1.08 3.06 20.10
N GLN A 47 -1.99 3.38 19.18
CA GLN A 47 -3.42 3.12 19.36
C GLN A 47 -3.74 1.62 19.41
N LEU A 48 -3.00 0.80 18.68
CA LEU A 48 -3.15 -0.65 18.70
C LEU A 48 -2.36 -1.33 19.83
N GLY A 49 -1.55 -0.58 20.58
CA GLY A 49 -0.80 -1.09 21.74
C GLY A 49 0.50 -1.83 21.41
N PHE A 50 1.04 -1.64 20.20
CA PHE A 50 2.32 -2.23 19.79
C PHE A 50 3.54 -1.46 20.31
N VAL A 51 3.35 -0.19 20.68
CA VAL A 51 4.36 0.65 21.33
C VAL A 51 3.74 1.44 22.47
N ASP A 52 4.57 1.84 23.42
CA ASP A 52 4.20 2.81 24.45
C ASP A 52 4.51 4.25 24.02
N THR A 53 4.35 5.21 24.93
CA THR A 53 4.62 6.63 24.63
C THR A 53 6.09 6.92 24.27
N GLU A 54 7.04 6.08 24.69
CA GLU A 54 8.44 6.26 24.35
C GLU A 54 8.74 5.71 22.95
N GLY A 55 8.19 4.53 22.62
CA GLY A 55 8.24 4.00 21.27
C GLY A 55 7.58 4.96 20.26
N TYR A 56 6.44 5.55 20.62
CA TYR A 56 5.80 6.61 19.82
C TYR A 56 6.76 7.77 19.51
N ARG A 57 7.37 8.37 20.54
CA ARG A 57 8.27 9.53 20.37
C ARG A 57 9.47 9.20 19.51
N THR A 58 10.00 8.00 19.70
CA THR A 58 11.14 7.50 18.92
C THR A 58 10.76 7.43 17.44
N ILE A 59 9.65 6.76 17.10
CA ILE A 59 9.19 6.62 15.70
C ILE A 59 8.88 8.00 15.09
N ASP A 60 8.10 8.83 15.78
CA ASP A 60 7.72 10.16 15.29
C ASP A 60 8.95 11.03 14.99
N THR A 61 9.99 10.97 15.84
CA THR A 61 11.24 11.71 15.59
C THR A 61 11.88 11.37 14.24
N TYR A 62 11.93 10.09 13.85
CA TYR A 62 12.50 9.68 12.56
C TYR A 62 11.52 9.91 11.39
N ALA A 63 10.22 9.77 11.62
CA ALA A 63 9.20 10.13 10.65
C ALA A 63 9.29 11.63 10.26
N GLN A 64 9.49 12.52 11.23
CA GLN A 64 9.67 13.96 10.96
C GLN A 64 10.96 14.26 10.19
N GLN A 65 12.04 13.50 10.39
CA GLN A 65 13.26 13.65 9.58
C GLN A 65 13.01 13.26 8.12
N THR A 66 12.28 12.17 7.90
CA THR A 66 11.85 11.75 6.55
C THR A 66 11.03 12.85 5.88
N LYS A 67 10.09 13.45 6.62
CA LYS A 67 9.31 14.60 6.15
C LYS A 67 10.18 15.80 5.79
N ALA A 68 11.13 16.16 6.65
CA ALA A 68 12.00 17.31 6.42
C ALA A 68 12.86 17.14 5.16
N ALA A 69 13.37 15.94 4.89
CA ALA A 69 14.09 15.65 3.65
C ALA A 69 13.20 15.76 2.41
N LEU A 70 11.97 15.25 2.49
CA LEU A 70 10.97 15.37 1.42
C LEU A 70 10.62 16.83 1.13
N ASP A 71 10.31 17.62 2.18
CA ASP A 71 9.96 19.04 2.07
C ASP A 71 11.12 19.87 1.47
N ALA A 72 12.37 19.45 1.71
CA ALA A 72 13.56 20.06 1.14
C ALA A 72 13.83 19.65 -0.32
N GLY A 73 13.01 18.77 -0.91
CA GLY A 73 13.20 18.25 -2.26
C GLY A 73 14.33 17.23 -2.39
N ASN A 74 14.86 16.72 -1.27
CA ASN A 74 15.91 15.71 -1.28
C ASN A 74 15.27 14.31 -1.23
N TYR A 75 14.77 13.86 -2.38
CA TYR A 75 13.95 12.65 -2.47
C TYR A 75 14.71 11.36 -2.20
N GLU A 76 15.96 11.25 -2.66
CA GLU A 76 16.81 10.09 -2.35
C GLU A 76 17.04 10.00 -0.83
N LEU A 77 17.36 11.12 -0.18
CA LEU A 77 17.50 11.16 1.29
C LEU A 77 16.18 10.84 2.01
N ALA A 78 15.04 11.26 1.45
CA ALA A 78 13.74 10.92 2.03
C ALA A 78 13.49 9.41 2.00
N THR A 79 13.77 8.74 0.87
CA THR A 79 13.69 7.27 0.75
C THR A 79 14.63 6.57 1.74
N ASP A 80 15.81 7.14 1.90
CA ASP A 80 16.82 6.67 2.83
C ASP A 80 16.40 6.76 4.31
N LEU A 81 15.74 7.86 4.69
CA LEU A 81 15.23 8.11 6.05
C LEU A 81 13.93 7.34 6.31
N TRP A 82 13.11 7.12 5.28
CA TRP A 82 11.95 6.21 5.35
C TRP A 82 12.40 4.81 5.78
N SER A 83 13.38 4.22 5.08
CA SER A 83 13.94 2.90 5.44
C SER A 83 14.55 2.90 6.84
N THR A 84 15.13 4.02 7.28
CA THR A 84 15.63 4.18 8.65
C THR A 84 14.49 4.16 9.67
N THR A 85 13.38 4.83 9.37
CA THR A 85 12.18 4.84 10.22
C THR A 85 11.61 3.43 10.37
N GLU A 86 11.61 2.63 9.30
CA GLU A 86 11.18 1.24 9.38
C GLU A 86 12.08 0.38 10.28
N MET A 87 13.40 0.53 10.18
CA MET A 87 14.34 -0.15 11.07
C MET A 87 14.11 0.21 12.55
N ILE A 88 13.80 1.48 12.83
CA ILE A 88 13.46 1.94 14.17
C ILE A 88 12.17 1.28 14.68
N ILE A 89 11.13 1.23 13.85
CA ILE A 89 9.88 0.54 14.16
C ILE A 89 10.15 -0.93 14.51
N LEU A 90 10.90 -1.66 13.68
CA LEU A 90 11.26 -3.05 13.97
C LEU A 90 11.98 -3.18 15.31
N SER A 91 12.88 -2.26 15.63
CA SER A 91 13.60 -2.27 16.91
C SER A 91 12.67 -2.07 18.11
N VAL A 92 11.80 -1.05 18.07
CA VAL A 92 10.95 -0.70 19.23
C VAL A 92 9.74 -1.63 19.39
N THR A 93 9.34 -2.32 18.32
CA THR A 93 8.23 -3.30 18.33
C THR A 93 8.69 -4.75 18.52
N SER A 94 10.00 -4.99 18.65
CA SER A 94 10.57 -6.34 18.68
C SER A 94 10.30 -7.17 17.41
N GLY A 95 10.23 -6.50 16.26
CA GLY A 95 10.19 -7.12 14.93
C GLY A 95 8.78 -7.33 14.39
N ILE A 96 7.92 -6.32 14.43
CA ILE A 96 6.58 -6.35 13.82
C ILE A 96 6.64 -6.49 12.29
N ASP A 97 5.72 -7.25 11.71
CA ASP A 97 5.55 -7.31 10.26
C ASP A 97 4.81 -6.07 9.75
N PHE A 98 5.39 -5.40 8.76
CA PHE A 98 4.83 -4.21 8.14
C PHE A 98 3.58 -4.50 7.31
N TYR A 99 3.44 -5.72 6.80
CA TYR A 99 2.29 -6.10 5.98
C TYR A 99 1.11 -6.57 6.82
N ASN A 100 1.32 -6.97 8.08
CA ASN A 100 0.24 -7.25 9.01
C ASN A 100 0.76 -7.23 10.45
N VAL A 101 0.36 -6.20 11.20
CA VAL A 101 0.87 -5.92 12.56
C VAL A 101 0.65 -7.04 13.60
N LEU A 102 -0.19 -8.03 13.30
CA LEU A 102 -0.41 -9.17 14.20
C LEU A 102 0.73 -10.19 14.16
N PHE A 103 1.59 -10.14 13.15
CA PHE A 103 2.67 -11.11 12.98
C PHE A 103 4.03 -10.45 13.22
N PRO A 104 5.02 -11.21 13.71
CA PRO A 104 6.41 -10.78 13.63
C PRO A 104 6.92 -10.96 12.20
N VAL A 105 7.91 -10.17 11.80
CA VAL A 105 8.64 -10.39 10.54
C VAL A 105 9.08 -11.86 10.48
N PRO A 106 8.77 -12.59 9.39
CA PRO A 106 9.15 -13.99 9.24
C PRO A 106 10.65 -14.20 9.46
N GLY A 107 11.02 -14.73 10.62
CA GLY A 107 12.40 -14.84 11.03
C GLY A 107 12.88 -16.28 11.07
N LYS A 108 13.81 -16.63 10.18
CA LYS A 108 14.98 -17.40 10.63
C LYS A 108 16.00 -16.45 11.29
N SER A 109 15.60 -15.62 12.26
CA SER A 109 16.54 -15.09 13.24
C SER A 109 15.83 -14.32 14.35
N ARG A 110 15.60 -15.00 15.48
CA ARG A 110 15.47 -14.36 16.80
C ARG A 110 16.85 -13.96 17.37
N SER A 111 17.92 -13.89 16.56
CA SER A 111 19.29 -13.86 17.09
C SER A 111 20.33 -13.04 16.30
N GLN A 112 19.96 -12.25 15.30
CA GLN A 112 20.93 -11.38 14.61
C GLN A 112 20.38 -9.96 14.45
N PRO A 113 21.04 -8.94 15.01
CA PRO A 113 20.67 -7.55 14.77
C PRO A 113 20.72 -7.26 13.26
N ILE A 114 19.81 -6.41 12.79
CA ILE A 114 19.88 -5.87 11.43
C ILE A 114 21.09 -4.92 11.41
N THR A 115 22.18 -5.33 10.78
CA THR A 115 23.45 -4.59 10.77
C THR A 115 23.63 -3.74 9.51
N SER A 116 22.76 -3.89 8.51
CA SER A 116 22.85 -3.14 7.25
C SER A 116 21.50 -2.92 6.57
N ARG A 117 21.41 -1.86 5.76
CA ARG A 117 20.24 -1.52 4.92
C ARG A 117 19.90 -2.63 3.91
N LYS A 118 20.92 -3.38 3.46
CA LYS A 118 20.77 -4.51 2.52
C LYS A 118 20.11 -5.71 3.20
N ASP A 119 20.49 -6.00 4.45
CA ASP A 119 19.86 -7.07 5.24
C ASP A 119 18.42 -6.73 5.62
N PHE A 120 18.11 -5.44 5.79
CA PHE A 120 16.75 -4.96 6.01
C PHE A 120 15.86 -5.15 4.77
N LEU A 121 16.27 -4.64 3.60
CA LEU A 121 15.51 -4.80 2.35
C LEU A 121 15.30 -6.28 2.00
N GLY A 122 16.32 -7.14 2.18
CA GLY A 122 16.18 -8.57 1.96
C GLY A 122 15.22 -9.28 2.94
N LYS A 123 15.03 -8.73 4.15
CA LYS A 123 14.10 -9.26 5.17
C LYS A 123 12.66 -8.71 5.05
N MET A 124 12.51 -7.47 4.60
CA MET A 124 11.21 -6.87 4.31
C MET A 124 10.59 -7.49 3.05
N LEU A 125 11.43 -7.77 2.05
CA LEU A 125 11.03 -8.40 0.79
C LEU A 125 11.00 -9.93 0.85
N LEU A 126 10.86 -10.55 2.03
CA LEU A 126 10.89 -12.01 2.17
C LEU A 126 9.76 -12.65 1.38
N ARG A 127 10.07 -12.96 0.13
CA ARG A 127 9.43 -14.00 -0.64
C ARG A 127 9.52 -15.26 0.20
N ASP A 128 8.37 -15.88 0.44
CA ASP A 128 8.36 -17.23 0.97
C ASP A 128 9.35 -18.05 0.12
N SER A 129 10.38 -18.61 0.76
CA SER A 129 11.37 -19.43 0.08
C SER A 129 10.71 -20.58 -0.70
N SER A 130 9.49 -20.99 -0.31
CA SER A 130 8.67 -21.93 -1.07
C SER A 130 8.17 -21.33 -2.39
N LEU A 131 7.71 -20.07 -2.40
CA LEU A 131 7.23 -19.39 -3.60
C LEU A 131 8.38 -19.08 -4.57
N ASP A 132 9.51 -18.58 -4.09
CA ASP A 132 10.67 -18.32 -4.96
C ASP A 132 11.15 -19.60 -5.64
N HIS A 133 11.26 -20.69 -4.89
CA HIS A 133 11.57 -22.00 -5.45
C HIS A 133 10.52 -22.44 -6.47
N PHE A 134 9.22 -22.35 -6.13
CA PHE A 134 8.13 -22.75 -7.01
C PHE A 134 8.12 -21.97 -8.33
N MET A 135 8.30 -20.64 -8.26
CA MET A 135 8.32 -19.75 -9.43
C MET A 135 9.53 -20.00 -10.33
N ASN A 136 10.72 -20.22 -9.74
CA ASN A 136 11.96 -20.43 -10.48
C ASN A 136 12.18 -21.88 -10.95
N THR A 137 11.29 -22.82 -10.59
CA THR A 137 11.33 -24.22 -11.03
C THR A 137 10.08 -24.59 -11.83
N PHE A 138 9.03 -25.07 -11.16
CA PHE A 138 7.82 -25.62 -11.77
C PHE A 138 7.12 -24.63 -12.70
N VAL A 139 6.94 -23.37 -12.27
CA VAL A 139 6.25 -22.35 -13.08
C VAL A 139 7.09 -21.92 -14.28
N LYS A 140 8.40 -21.76 -14.08
CA LYS A 140 9.34 -21.39 -15.14
C LYS A 140 9.31 -22.41 -16.29
N GLU A 141 9.33 -23.69 -15.96
CA GLU A 141 9.21 -24.79 -16.93
C GLU A 141 7.83 -24.77 -17.60
N ALA A 142 6.75 -24.71 -16.81
CA ALA A 142 5.37 -24.76 -17.33
C ALA A 142 5.03 -23.61 -18.29
N LEU A 143 5.57 -22.42 -18.05
CA LEU A 143 5.36 -21.23 -18.88
C LEU A 143 6.45 -21.04 -19.96
N ALA A 144 7.37 -21.99 -20.10
CA ALA A 144 8.50 -21.94 -21.04
C ALA A 144 9.33 -20.64 -20.95
N ILE A 145 9.54 -20.15 -19.72
CA ILE A 145 10.32 -18.94 -19.45
C ILE A 145 11.81 -19.24 -19.68
N PRO A 146 12.57 -18.39 -20.41
CA PRO A 146 13.97 -18.64 -20.71
C PRO A 146 14.85 -18.91 -19.48
N GLU A 147 15.83 -19.80 -19.62
CA GLU A 147 16.72 -20.22 -18.53
C GLU A 147 17.46 -19.05 -17.86
N ASN A 148 17.80 -18.01 -18.62
CA ASN A 148 18.49 -16.82 -18.11
C ASN A 148 17.58 -15.82 -17.37
N VAL A 149 16.26 -16.05 -17.33
CA VAL A 149 15.31 -15.19 -16.61
C VAL A 149 15.05 -15.76 -15.22
N THR A 150 15.30 -14.96 -14.19
CA THR A 150 15.00 -15.33 -12.79
C THR A 150 13.81 -14.51 -12.31
N TRP A 151 12.80 -15.17 -11.75
CA TRP A 151 11.66 -14.49 -11.15
C TRP A 151 12.16 -13.58 -10.03
N GLY A 152 11.93 -12.25 -10.16
CA GLY A 152 12.44 -11.24 -9.23
C GLY A 152 13.90 -10.83 -9.40
N GLY A 153 14.65 -11.39 -10.35
CA GLY A 153 16.06 -11.05 -10.53
C GLY A 153 16.35 -9.58 -10.87
N GLN A 154 15.31 -8.78 -11.15
CA GLN A 154 15.41 -7.36 -11.48
C GLN A 154 14.81 -6.43 -10.41
N SER A 155 14.20 -6.95 -9.34
CA SER A 155 13.46 -6.12 -8.36
C SER A 155 14.32 -5.01 -7.77
N ASP A 156 15.53 -5.35 -7.34
CA ASP A 156 16.42 -4.43 -6.64
C ASP A 156 16.89 -3.32 -7.58
N ASN A 157 17.26 -3.68 -8.82
CA ASN A 157 17.68 -2.71 -9.83
C ASN A 157 16.55 -1.73 -10.18
N VAL A 158 15.31 -2.21 -10.29
CA VAL A 158 14.14 -1.37 -10.53
C VAL A 158 13.90 -0.43 -9.35
N PHE A 159 13.95 -0.93 -8.12
CA PHE A 159 13.80 -0.10 -6.93
C PHE A 159 14.89 0.97 -6.85
N SER A 160 16.17 0.60 -7.02
CA SER A 160 17.27 1.57 -7.02
C SER A 160 17.15 2.62 -8.12
N SER A 161 16.60 2.27 -9.28
CA SER A 161 16.40 3.24 -10.37
C SER A 161 15.25 4.21 -10.11
N LEU A 162 14.34 3.88 -9.18
CA LEU A 162 13.16 4.67 -8.82
C LEU A 162 13.27 5.26 -7.41
N SER A 163 14.45 5.24 -6.78
CA SER A 163 14.64 5.67 -5.39
C SER A 163 14.25 7.13 -5.17
N GLU A 164 14.53 8.00 -6.14
CA GLU A 164 14.12 9.42 -6.11
C GLU A 164 12.61 9.62 -6.32
N ASP A 165 11.91 8.67 -6.91
CA ASP A 165 10.46 8.77 -7.13
C ASP A 165 9.66 8.16 -5.98
N PHE A 166 10.25 7.23 -5.24
CA PHE A 166 9.59 6.40 -4.24
C PHE A 166 8.83 7.17 -3.15
N MET A 167 9.37 8.30 -2.68
CA MET A 167 8.74 9.13 -1.63
C MET A 167 7.89 10.29 -2.17
N LYS A 168 7.81 10.48 -3.49
CA LYS A 168 7.00 11.57 -4.08
C LYS A 168 5.52 11.20 -4.00
N PRO A 169 4.63 12.10 -3.51
CA PRO A 169 3.20 11.84 -3.55
C PRO A 169 2.66 11.90 -4.99
N VAL A 170 1.76 10.98 -5.32
CA VAL A 170 1.09 10.89 -6.64
C VAL A 170 -0.42 11.12 -6.54
N THR A 171 -0.87 11.83 -5.50
CA THR A 171 -2.28 12.19 -5.29
C THR A 171 -2.88 12.93 -6.49
N SER A 172 -2.08 13.73 -7.21
CA SER A 172 -2.49 14.43 -8.44
C SER A 172 -2.91 13.48 -9.57
N VAL A 173 -2.38 12.25 -9.61
CA VAL A 173 -2.79 11.22 -10.58
C VAL A 173 -4.17 10.69 -10.22
N VAL A 174 -4.45 10.47 -8.94
CA VAL A 174 -5.79 10.07 -8.46
C VAL A 174 -6.81 11.17 -8.74
N GLU A 175 -6.43 12.44 -8.56
CA GLU A 175 -7.29 13.56 -8.92
C GLU A 175 -7.58 13.63 -10.42
N GLN A 176 -6.58 13.40 -11.29
CA GLN A 176 -6.78 13.34 -12.74
C GLN A 176 -7.76 12.22 -13.11
N LEU A 177 -7.61 11.02 -12.54
CA LEU A 177 -8.56 9.92 -12.74
C LEU A 177 -9.99 10.35 -12.37
N LEU A 178 -10.17 11.03 -11.25
CA LEU A 178 -11.50 11.49 -10.78
C LEU A 178 -12.08 12.64 -11.61
N LYS A 179 -11.24 13.53 -12.16
CA LYS A 179 -11.64 14.75 -12.88
C LYS A 179 -11.84 14.53 -14.37
N GLU A 180 -10.97 13.75 -14.98
CA GLU A 180 -10.76 13.74 -16.43
C GLU A 180 -11.26 12.44 -17.08
N THR A 181 -11.56 11.42 -16.28
CA THR A 181 -12.04 10.13 -16.78
C THR A 181 -13.43 9.80 -16.25
N ASN A 182 -14.09 8.83 -16.88
CA ASN A 182 -15.34 8.24 -16.37
C ASN A 182 -15.09 6.98 -15.53
N LEU A 183 -13.85 6.73 -15.12
CA LEU A 183 -13.47 5.54 -14.38
C LEU A 183 -13.95 5.61 -12.93
N THR A 184 -14.39 4.46 -12.42
CA THR A 184 -14.55 4.27 -10.98
C THR A 184 -13.17 4.16 -10.33
N VAL A 185 -12.88 5.02 -9.37
CA VAL A 185 -11.67 4.97 -8.55
C VAL A 185 -12.05 4.43 -7.18
N CYS A 186 -11.63 3.20 -6.90
CA CYS A 186 -11.85 2.54 -5.62
C CYS A 186 -10.55 2.52 -4.84
N VAL A 187 -10.54 3.07 -3.63
CA VAL A 187 -9.45 2.93 -2.66
C VAL A 187 -9.91 1.97 -1.58
N PHE A 188 -9.08 1.01 -1.19
CA PHE A 188 -9.39 0.15 -0.07
C PHE A 188 -8.17 -0.09 0.80
N THR A 189 -8.39 -0.19 2.10
CA THR A 189 -7.32 -0.39 3.08
C THR A 189 -7.52 -1.63 3.93
N GLY A 190 -6.43 -2.32 4.24
CA GLY A 190 -6.36 -3.27 5.33
C GLY A 190 -6.24 -2.57 6.69
N GLN A 191 -7.10 -2.91 7.64
CA GLN A 191 -7.08 -2.35 9.00
C GLN A 191 -5.75 -2.56 9.73
N LEU A 192 -5.07 -3.68 9.45
CA LEU A 192 -3.86 -4.15 10.12
C LEU A 192 -2.61 -3.93 9.26
N ASP A 193 -2.73 -3.25 8.13
CA ASP A 193 -1.58 -2.85 7.33
C ASP A 193 -0.84 -1.71 8.04
N LEU A 194 0.47 -1.87 8.22
CA LEU A 194 1.32 -0.83 8.74
C LEU A 194 1.99 -0.05 7.62
N ILE A 195 2.45 -0.73 6.54
CA ILE A 195 3.22 -0.04 5.51
C ILE A 195 2.40 1.07 4.89
N VAL A 196 1.18 0.77 4.43
CA VAL A 196 0.21 1.74 3.89
C VAL A 196 -0.99 1.83 4.80
N ASP A 197 -0.76 2.31 6.01
CA ASP A 197 -1.77 2.31 7.05
C ASP A 197 -3.06 3.07 6.67
N THR A 198 -4.15 2.61 7.27
CA THR A 198 -5.48 3.19 7.05
C THR A 198 -5.53 4.70 7.37
N PRO A 199 -4.95 5.19 8.49
CA PRO A 199 -4.90 6.63 8.78
C PRO A 199 -4.18 7.45 7.70
N GLY A 200 -2.98 7.05 7.28
CA GLY A 200 -2.23 7.74 6.21
C GLY A 200 -3.01 7.76 4.90
N THR A 201 -3.66 6.64 4.57
CA THR A 201 -4.49 6.56 3.37
C THR A 201 -5.70 7.49 3.41
N LEU A 202 -6.36 7.57 4.57
CA LEU A 202 -7.52 8.44 4.76
C LEU A 202 -7.14 9.92 4.63
N ILE A 203 -5.99 10.31 5.18
CA ILE A 203 -5.51 11.71 5.13
C ILE A 203 -5.40 12.21 3.69
N TRP A 204 -4.75 11.46 2.79
CA TRP A 204 -4.61 11.92 1.41
C TRP A 204 -5.93 11.84 0.65
N ALA A 205 -6.78 10.85 0.94
CA ALA A 205 -8.11 10.73 0.32
C ALA A 205 -9.03 11.91 0.67
N GLU A 206 -9.00 12.38 1.92
CA GLU A 206 -9.76 13.56 2.38
C GLU A 206 -9.21 14.88 1.82
N ARG A 207 -7.93 14.91 1.42
CA ARG A 207 -7.29 16.08 0.81
C ARG A 207 -7.44 16.15 -0.71
N LEU A 208 -7.94 15.11 -1.39
CA LEU A 208 -8.11 15.11 -2.83
C LEU A 208 -8.99 16.27 -3.29
N GLN A 209 -8.50 17.04 -4.25
CA GLN A 209 -9.24 18.15 -4.85
C GLN A 209 -9.98 17.64 -6.07
N TRP A 210 -11.31 17.50 -6.00
CA TRP A 210 -12.15 17.15 -7.15
C TRP A 210 -13.60 17.61 -6.92
N SER A 211 -14.44 17.60 -7.97
CA SER A 211 -15.78 18.20 -7.94
C SER A 211 -16.75 17.54 -6.94
N GLY A 212 -16.46 16.32 -6.49
CA GLY A 212 -17.25 15.58 -5.51
C GLY A 212 -16.63 15.49 -4.11
N ALA A 213 -15.50 16.15 -3.85
CA ALA A 213 -14.76 15.99 -2.59
C ALA A 213 -15.62 16.31 -1.35
N GLN A 214 -16.32 17.45 -1.34
CA GLN A 214 -17.14 17.88 -0.20
C GLN A 214 -18.32 16.94 0.07
N GLN A 215 -18.94 16.44 -0.99
CA GLN A 215 -20.06 15.51 -0.87
C GLN A 215 -19.58 14.11 -0.46
N TRP A 216 -18.40 13.67 -0.91
CA TRP A 216 -17.79 12.45 -0.40
C TRP A 216 -17.44 12.58 1.10
N LEU A 217 -16.83 13.70 1.52
CA LEU A 217 -16.53 13.95 2.93
C LEU A 217 -17.80 13.86 3.81
N SER A 218 -18.91 14.41 3.30
CA SER A 218 -20.22 14.42 3.95
C SER A 218 -21.04 13.13 3.74
N ALA A 219 -20.57 12.20 2.91
CA ALA A 219 -21.30 10.98 2.59
C ALA A 219 -21.36 10.03 3.79
N GLU A 220 -22.48 9.32 3.91
CA GLU A 220 -22.67 8.33 4.95
C GLU A 220 -21.64 7.20 4.81
N ARG A 221 -21.03 6.84 5.94
CA ARG A 221 -20.20 5.63 6.06
C ARG A 221 -21.08 4.50 6.56
N SER A 222 -21.17 3.41 5.79
CA SER A 222 -22.00 2.24 6.11
C SER A 222 -21.15 1.01 6.35
N SER A 223 -21.62 0.08 7.20
CA SER A 223 -20.94 -1.19 7.45
C SER A 223 -21.17 -2.18 6.29
N VAL A 224 -20.13 -2.92 5.94
CA VAL A 224 -20.21 -4.12 5.09
C VAL A 224 -20.37 -5.32 6.00
N VAL A 225 -21.56 -5.93 6.00
CA VAL A 225 -21.90 -7.09 6.85
C VAL A 225 -22.07 -8.33 5.98
N ILE A 226 -21.36 -9.40 6.33
CA ILE A 226 -21.43 -10.71 5.68
C ILE A 226 -21.65 -11.75 6.77
N ASP A 227 -22.70 -12.56 6.65
CA ASP A 227 -23.05 -13.61 7.62
C ASP A 227 -23.06 -13.16 9.09
N GLY A 228 -23.52 -11.92 9.33
CA GLY A 228 -23.61 -11.32 10.66
C GLY A 228 -22.30 -10.72 11.19
N ILE A 229 -21.22 -10.77 10.42
CA ILE A 229 -19.91 -10.22 10.76
C ILE A 229 -19.70 -8.89 10.02
N ILE A 230 -19.25 -7.86 10.73
CA ILE A 230 -18.79 -6.62 10.09
C ILE A 230 -17.42 -6.91 9.46
N GLU A 231 -17.38 -7.02 8.14
CA GLU A 231 -16.16 -7.24 7.35
C GLU A 231 -15.45 -5.94 7.02
N GLY A 232 -16.17 -4.83 7.07
CA GLY A 232 -15.61 -3.54 6.71
C GLY A 232 -16.59 -2.41 6.85
N TYR A 233 -16.16 -1.26 6.38
CA TYR A 233 -17.00 -0.11 6.14
C TYR A 233 -16.75 0.39 4.72
N LYS A 234 -17.73 1.10 4.18
CA LYS A 234 -17.61 1.77 2.89
C LYS A 234 -18.18 3.18 2.93
N LYS A 235 -17.60 4.04 2.12
CA LYS A 235 -18.04 5.41 1.86
C LYS A 235 -17.87 5.70 0.37
N THR A 236 -18.96 6.07 -0.29
CA THR A 236 -18.99 6.23 -1.75
C THR A 236 -19.68 7.52 -2.14
N TYR A 237 -19.14 8.21 -3.14
CA TYR A 237 -19.84 9.31 -3.80
C TYR A 237 -19.41 9.36 -5.27
N ARG A 238 -20.40 9.28 -6.18
CA ARG A 238 -20.17 9.18 -7.63
C ARG A 238 -19.13 8.09 -7.96
N ASN A 239 -18.05 8.45 -8.63
CA ASN A 239 -16.99 7.56 -9.09
C ASN A 239 -15.87 7.37 -8.06
N PHE A 240 -15.97 7.92 -6.84
CA PHE A 240 -14.99 7.67 -5.78
C PHE A 240 -15.56 6.77 -4.68
N HIS A 241 -14.88 5.64 -4.47
CA HIS A 241 -15.27 4.62 -3.51
C HIS A 241 -14.11 4.42 -2.52
N PHE A 242 -14.42 4.36 -1.23
CA PHE A 242 -13.44 4.09 -0.18
C PHE A 242 -13.93 2.96 0.72
N TYR A 243 -13.09 1.94 0.93
CA TYR A 243 -13.37 0.81 1.81
C TYR A 243 -12.33 0.68 2.91
N TRP A 244 -12.80 0.39 4.11
CA TRP A 244 -11.98 -0.02 5.25
C TRP A 244 -12.26 -1.49 5.51
N LEU A 245 -11.32 -2.37 5.23
CA LEU A 245 -11.50 -3.81 5.40
C LEU A 245 -10.88 -4.23 6.73
N LEU A 246 -11.72 -4.77 7.60
CA LEU A 246 -11.33 -5.16 8.95
C LEU A 246 -10.63 -6.52 8.92
N ARG A 247 -9.80 -6.77 9.95
CA ARG A 247 -9.08 -8.05 10.13
C ARG A 247 -8.17 -8.43 8.94
N SER A 248 -7.69 -7.45 8.19
CA SER A 248 -6.74 -7.68 7.09
C SER A 248 -5.56 -6.74 7.15
N GLY A 249 -4.38 -7.24 6.81
CA GLY A 249 -3.19 -6.44 6.50
C GLY A 249 -3.16 -6.02 5.03
N HIS A 250 -1.95 -5.78 4.53
CA HIS A 250 -1.63 -5.29 3.19
C HIS A 250 -2.15 -6.19 2.05
N MET A 251 -2.15 -7.50 2.30
CA MET A 251 -2.66 -8.50 1.36
C MET A 251 -4.11 -8.82 1.69
N VAL A 252 -4.99 -7.82 1.57
CA VAL A 252 -6.41 -7.93 1.94
C VAL A 252 -7.09 -9.21 1.43
N PRO A 253 -6.96 -9.63 0.15
CA PRO A 253 -7.64 -10.85 -0.32
C PRO A 253 -7.19 -12.13 0.40
N THR A 254 -5.95 -12.16 0.89
CA THR A 254 -5.42 -13.29 1.66
C THR A 254 -5.98 -13.29 3.08
N ASP A 255 -6.00 -12.13 3.73
CA ASP A 255 -6.35 -12.03 5.16
C ASP A 255 -7.87 -11.95 5.40
N ASN A 256 -8.59 -11.25 4.53
CA ASN A 256 -10.05 -11.14 4.55
C ASN A 256 -10.65 -11.43 3.16
N PRO A 257 -10.73 -12.71 2.76
CA PRO A 257 -11.26 -13.09 1.45
C PRO A 257 -12.76 -12.76 1.29
N ALA A 258 -13.54 -12.81 2.37
CA ALA A 258 -14.97 -12.49 2.33
C ALA A 258 -15.21 -11.01 2.03
N GLY A 259 -14.53 -10.12 2.75
CA GLY A 259 -14.56 -8.67 2.52
C GLY A 259 -14.01 -8.30 1.14
N ALA A 260 -12.90 -8.91 0.72
CA ALA A 260 -12.31 -8.67 -0.59
C ALA A 260 -13.22 -9.12 -1.75
N LEU A 261 -13.84 -10.30 -1.64
CA LEU A 261 -14.81 -10.77 -2.63
C LEU A 261 -16.02 -9.83 -2.71
N ARG A 262 -16.54 -9.39 -1.56
CA ARG A 262 -17.66 -8.44 -1.53
C ARG A 262 -17.29 -7.10 -2.18
N LEU A 263 -16.10 -6.57 -1.90
CA LEU A 263 -15.58 -5.38 -2.57
C LEU A 263 -15.54 -5.59 -4.10
N LEU A 264 -14.97 -6.73 -4.55
CA LEU A 264 -14.86 -7.05 -5.96
C LEU A 264 -16.24 -7.09 -6.64
N GLN A 265 -17.22 -7.76 -6.03
CA GLN A 265 -18.59 -7.83 -6.53
C GLN A 265 -19.23 -6.44 -6.62
N GLU A 266 -19.05 -5.59 -5.60
CA GLU A 266 -19.63 -4.24 -5.60
C GLU A 266 -19.01 -3.30 -6.65
N ILE A 267 -17.71 -3.41 -6.92
CA ILE A 267 -17.04 -2.52 -7.90
C ILE A 267 -17.16 -3.00 -9.35
N THR A 268 -17.31 -4.31 -9.58
CA THR A 268 -17.36 -4.88 -10.94
C THR A 268 -18.76 -5.29 -11.38
N GLY A 269 -19.70 -5.46 -10.44
CA GLY A 269 -20.98 -6.13 -10.70
C GLY A 269 -20.85 -7.63 -10.95
N TYR A 270 -19.69 -8.24 -10.64
CA TYR A 270 -19.49 -9.68 -10.68
C TYR A 270 -20.47 -10.36 -9.71
N VAL A 271 -21.17 -11.39 -10.18
CA VAL A 271 -22.14 -12.19 -9.41
C VAL A 271 -21.54 -13.55 -9.12
#